data_AF-A0A954DK54-F1
#
_entry.id   AF-A0A954DK54-F1
#
_cell.length_a   1.000
_cell.length_b   1.000
_cell.length_c   1.000
_cell.angle_alpha   90.00
_cell.angle_beta   90.00
_cell.angle_gamma   90.00
#
_symmetry.space_group_name_H-M   'P 1'
#
loop_
_entity.id
_entity.type
_entity.pdbx_description
1 polymer ?
#
loop_
_entity_poly.entity_id
_entity_poly.type
_entity_poly.pdbx_seq_one_letter_code
_entity_poly.pdbx_strand_id
1 'polypeptide(L)'
;LFLKKLIRDELSAFGDPKQVMAKLYFPEHHLSHAASAYYASPFTDAAVLTIDGVGEWATASICHGEGNELTIHRELHFPHSLGLLYSAFTYFCGFRVNSGEYKLMGLAPYGRAGSEEVERYVRLIKERLVRMNEDGSIWLDQHYFNYATGLTMVKDEAWKGLFGFPKRVPERDELEQKHCDLALAIQQVTEECVLRMAREAA
;
A
#
# COMPACT_ATOMS: atom_id res chain seq x y z
N LEU A 1 -21.88 -4.74 -12.05
CA LEU A 1 -23.11 -5.56 -11.90
C LEU A 1 -23.26 -6.73 -12.90
N PHE A 2 -22.60 -6.74 -14.07
CA PHE A 2 -22.83 -7.80 -15.08
C PHE A 2 -21.65 -8.75 -15.34
N LEU A 3 -20.59 -8.73 -14.52
CA LEU A 3 -19.38 -9.52 -14.77
C LEU A 3 -19.66 -11.03 -14.91
N LYS A 4 -20.51 -11.59 -14.03
CA LYS A 4 -20.90 -13.00 -14.09
C LYS A 4 -21.65 -13.35 -15.38
N LYS A 5 -22.51 -12.45 -15.87
CA LYS A 5 -23.23 -12.64 -17.13
C LYS A 5 -22.27 -12.54 -18.31
N LEU A 6 -21.44 -11.49 -18.33
CA LEU A 6 -20.42 -11.28 -19.36
C LEU A 6 -19.51 -12.50 -19.51
N ILE A 7 -18.95 -13.01 -18.40
CA ILE A 7 -18.10 -14.21 -18.42
C ILE A 7 -18.85 -15.40 -19.02
N ARG A 8 -20.13 -15.60 -18.69
CA ARG A 8 -20.93 -16.70 -19.23
C ARG A 8 -21.23 -16.53 -20.72
N ASP A 9 -21.61 -15.33 -21.15
CA ASP A 9 -21.91 -15.03 -22.54
C ASP A 9 -20.64 -15.25 -23.40
N GLU A 10 -19.49 -14.75 -22.98
CA GLU A 10 -18.21 -14.96 -23.69
C GLU A 10 -17.78 -16.43 -23.71
N LEU A 11 -17.88 -17.16 -22.58
CA LEU A 11 -17.55 -18.59 -22.56
C LEU A 11 -18.47 -19.44 -23.45
N SER A 12 -19.73 -19.02 -23.62
CA SER A 12 -20.68 -19.71 -24.50
C SER A 12 -20.30 -19.62 -25.98
N ALA A 13 -19.46 -18.66 -26.37
CA ALA A 13 -18.93 -18.57 -27.73
C ALA A 13 -17.90 -19.66 -28.05
N PHE A 14 -17.31 -20.32 -27.03
CA PHE A 14 -16.24 -21.31 -27.21
C PHE A 14 -16.67 -22.78 -27.03
N GLY A 15 -17.96 -23.07 -26.74
CA GLY A 15 -18.43 -24.45 -26.55
C GLY A 15 -19.90 -24.59 -26.14
N ASP A 16 -20.31 -25.81 -25.76
CA ASP A 16 -21.70 -26.11 -25.37
C ASP A 16 -22.11 -25.27 -24.13
N PRO A 17 -23.21 -24.47 -24.20
CA PRO A 17 -23.73 -23.68 -23.08
C PRO A 17 -23.93 -24.49 -21.79
N LYS A 18 -24.12 -25.81 -21.87
CA LYS A 18 -24.22 -26.69 -20.69
C LYS A 18 -22.89 -26.91 -19.96
N GLN A 19 -21.75 -26.79 -20.64
CA GLN A 19 -20.41 -26.80 -19.99
C GLN A 19 -20.08 -25.45 -19.33
N VAL A 20 -20.71 -24.36 -19.78
CA VAL A 20 -20.66 -23.01 -19.17
C VAL A 20 -21.41 -22.94 -17.82
N MET A 21 -22.00 -24.06 -17.38
CA MET A 21 -22.66 -24.18 -16.07
C MET A 21 -21.70 -24.36 -14.90
N ALA A 22 -20.39 -24.36 -15.13
CA ALA A 22 -19.38 -24.36 -14.07
C ALA A 22 -19.68 -23.28 -13.01
N LYS A 23 -19.45 -23.64 -11.74
CA LYS A 23 -19.63 -22.71 -10.63
C LYS A 23 -18.52 -21.66 -10.69
N LEU A 24 -18.91 -20.40 -10.86
CA LEU A 24 -18.00 -19.26 -10.84
C LEU A 24 -17.82 -18.80 -9.40
N TYR A 25 -16.57 -18.71 -8.97
CA TYR A 25 -16.16 -18.17 -7.68
C TYR A 25 -15.49 -16.81 -7.89
N PHE A 26 -15.77 -15.87 -6.99
CA PHE A 26 -15.16 -14.54 -6.97
C PHE A 26 -14.49 -14.39 -5.60
N PRO A 27 -13.26 -14.90 -5.43
CA PRO A 27 -12.53 -14.74 -4.19
C PRO A 27 -12.15 -13.27 -3.98
N GLU A 28 -11.97 -12.88 -2.72
CA GLU A 28 -11.48 -11.56 -2.35
C GLU A 28 -10.03 -11.37 -2.80
N HIS A 29 -9.65 -10.15 -3.17
CA HIS A 29 -8.31 -9.82 -3.67
C HIS A 29 -7.21 -10.18 -2.66
N HIS A 30 -7.37 -9.73 -1.41
CA HIS A 30 -6.41 -10.00 -0.35
C HIS A 30 -6.36 -11.48 0.04
N LEU A 31 -7.51 -12.18 0.01
CA LEU A 31 -7.54 -13.63 0.21
C LEU A 31 -6.74 -14.36 -0.88
N SER A 32 -6.82 -13.88 -2.13
CA SER A 32 -6.08 -14.44 -3.25
C SER A 32 -4.57 -14.26 -3.08
N HIS A 33 -4.11 -13.08 -2.63
CA HIS A 33 -2.71 -12.84 -2.25
C HIS A 33 -2.25 -13.76 -1.13
N ALA A 34 -3.00 -13.79 -0.02
CA ALA A 34 -2.68 -14.63 1.13
C ALA A 34 -2.62 -16.13 0.74
N ALA A 35 -3.57 -16.62 -0.06
CA ALA A 35 -3.59 -17.99 -0.55
C ALA A 35 -2.37 -18.32 -1.42
N SER A 36 -1.98 -17.41 -2.33
CA SER A 36 -0.81 -17.60 -3.18
C SER A 36 0.50 -17.72 -2.40
N ALA A 37 0.59 -17.06 -1.24
CA ALA A 37 1.75 -17.12 -0.36
C ALA A 37 1.70 -18.36 0.56
N TYR A 38 0.57 -18.58 1.23
CA TYR A 38 0.42 -19.64 2.23
C TYR A 38 0.49 -21.04 1.61
N TYR A 39 -0.30 -21.34 0.57
CA TYR A 39 -0.35 -22.67 -0.02
C TYR A 39 0.93 -23.06 -0.78
N ALA A 40 1.75 -22.07 -1.15
CA ALA A 40 3.08 -22.29 -1.72
C ALA A 40 4.19 -22.38 -0.66
N SER A 41 3.88 -22.05 0.60
CA SER A 41 4.82 -22.11 1.72
C SER A 41 4.92 -23.53 2.30
N PRO A 42 5.99 -23.86 3.04
CA PRO A 42 6.13 -25.16 3.69
C PRO A 42 5.37 -25.28 5.03
N PHE A 43 4.66 -24.23 5.45
CA PHE A 43 4.01 -24.16 6.76
C PHE A 43 2.59 -24.74 6.70
N THR A 44 2.20 -25.47 7.75
CA THR A 44 0.84 -25.99 7.92
C THR A 44 0.00 -25.19 8.92
N ASP A 45 0.63 -24.24 9.60
CA ASP A 45 0.03 -23.29 10.55
C ASP A 45 0.86 -22.01 10.47
N ALA A 46 0.26 -20.91 10.00
CA ALA A 46 0.97 -19.65 9.81
C ALA A 46 0.03 -18.43 9.83
N ALA A 47 0.55 -17.33 10.39
CA ALA A 47 0.01 -16.01 10.15
C ALA A 47 0.44 -15.49 8.76
N VAL A 48 -0.48 -14.86 8.04
CA VAL A 48 -0.25 -14.29 6.70
C VAL A 48 -0.64 -12.83 6.71
N LEU A 49 0.35 -11.95 6.56
CA LEU A 49 0.16 -10.50 6.48
C LEU A 49 0.23 -10.06 5.01
N THR A 50 -0.86 -9.49 4.50
CA THR A 50 -0.92 -8.88 3.18
C THR A 50 -0.99 -7.36 3.35
N ILE A 51 -0.13 -6.61 2.64
CA ILE A 51 -0.13 -5.14 2.62
C ILE A 51 -0.08 -4.68 1.17
N ASP A 52 -1.04 -3.85 0.77
CA ASP A 52 -1.19 -3.37 -0.61
C ASP A 52 -1.66 -1.90 -0.66
N GLY A 53 -1.78 -1.34 -1.87
CA GLY A 53 -2.43 -0.06 -2.12
C GLY A 53 -3.92 -0.12 -1.79
N VAL A 54 -4.69 -0.82 -2.63
CA VAL A 54 -6.14 -1.08 -2.47
C VAL A 54 -6.50 -2.35 -3.26
N GLY A 55 -7.07 -3.36 -2.58
CA GLY A 55 -7.79 -4.47 -3.22
C GLY A 55 -9.18 -4.02 -3.68
N GLU A 56 -10.24 -4.58 -3.10
CA GLU A 56 -11.59 -4.00 -3.24
C GLU A 56 -11.81 -2.83 -2.28
N TRP A 57 -11.52 -3.07 -1.00
CA TRP A 57 -11.57 -2.09 0.10
C TRP A 57 -10.42 -2.31 1.08
N ALA A 58 -9.97 -3.55 1.24
CA ALA A 58 -8.81 -3.89 2.03
C ALA A 58 -7.53 -3.25 1.48
N THR A 59 -6.67 -2.81 2.38
CA THR A 59 -5.37 -2.19 2.13
C THR A 59 -4.28 -2.90 2.92
N ALA A 60 -4.66 -3.56 4.01
CA ALA A 60 -3.87 -4.61 4.65
C ALA A 60 -4.82 -5.66 5.23
N SER A 61 -4.36 -6.91 5.36
CA SER A 61 -5.11 -7.97 6.02
C SER A 61 -4.18 -8.92 6.79
N ILE A 62 -4.68 -9.41 7.92
CA ILE A 62 -4.06 -10.49 8.70
C ILE A 62 -4.94 -11.72 8.55
N CYS A 63 -4.35 -12.81 8.06
CA CYS A 63 -5.01 -14.09 7.92
C CYS A 63 -4.31 -15.17 8.76
N HIS A 64 -5.04 -16.20 9.15
CA HIS A 64 -4.50 -17.43 9.72
C HIS A 64 -4.72 -18.56 8.73
N GLY A 65 -3.63 -19.19 8.31
CA GLY A 65 -3.65 -20.42 7.53
C GLY A 65 -3.44 -21.62 8.45
N GLU A 66 -4.33 -22.60 8.40
CA GLU A 66 -4.23 -23.86 9.13
C GLU A 66 -4.63 -25.02 8.21
N GLY A 67 -3.68 -25.91 7.91
CA GLY A 67 -3.86 -26.99 6.96
C GLY A 67 -4.32 -26.48 5.59
N ASN A 68 -5.54 -26.81 5.20
CA ASN A 68 -6.18 -26.41 3.95
C ASN A 68 -7.18 -25.25 4.10
N GLU A 69 -7.23 -24.61 5.28
CA GLU A 69 -8.07 -23.46 5.56
C GLU A 69 -7.24 -22.18 5.63
N LEU A 70 -7.84 -21.07 5.21
CA LEU A 70 -7.24 -19.74 5.28
C LEU A 70 -8.35 -18.74 5.61
N THR A 71 -8.24 -18.12 6.77
CA THR A 71 -9.28 -17.24 7.34
C THR A 71 -8.73 -15.84 7.54
N ILE A 72 -9.45 -14.82 7.07
CA ILE A 72 -9.14 -13.42 7.35
C ILE A 72 -9.60 -13.07 8.77
N HIS A 73 -8.70 -12.57 9.61
CA HIS A 73 -9.01 -12.13 10.98
C HIS A 73 -9.21 -10.63 11.11
N ARG A 74 -8.39 -9.85 10.42
CA ARG A 74 -8.42 -8.39 10.50
C ARG A 74 -8.11 -7.79 9.16
N GLU A 75 -8.66 -6.62 8.93
CA GLU A 75 -8.39 -5.81 7.75
C GLU A 75 -8.25 -4.34 8.13
N LEU A 76 -7.35 -3.66 7.41
CA LEU A 76 -7.35 -2.22 7.30
C LEU A 76 -8.01 -1.86 5.98
N HIS A 77 -8.86 -0.83 5.98
CA HIS A 77 -9.64 -0.45 4.81
C HIS A 77 -9.27 0.94 4.30
N PHE A 78 -9.49 1.12 3.01
CA PHE A 78 -9.46 2.42 2.34
C PHE A 78 -10.35 3.44 3.07
N PRO A 79 -9.93 4.71 3.22
CA PRO A 79 -8.76 5.34 2.58
C PRO A 79 -7.44 5.15 3.33
N HIS A 80 -7.42 4.40 4.43
CA HIS A 80 -6.21 4.22 5.21
C HIS A 80 -5.38 3.08 4.64
N SER A 81 -4.24 3.41 4.04
CA SER A 81 -3.41 2.44 3.33
C SER A 81 -1.94 2.79 3.47
N LEU A 82 -1.15 1.82 3.92
CA LEU A 82 0.31 1.99 3.99
C LEU A 82 0.90 2.09 2.57
N GLY A 83 0.35 1.32 1.62
CA GLY A 83 0.72 1.41 0.21
C GLY A 83 0.44 2.79 -0.38
N LEU A 84 -0.76 3.35 -0.17
CA LEU A 84 -1.08 4.69 -0.69
C LEU A 84 -0.30 5.80 0.01
N LEU A 85 0.05 5.63 1.30
CA LEU A 85 0.97 6.53 1.98
C LEU A 85 2.32 6.53 1.25
N TYR A 86 2.91 5.37 0.97
CA TYR A 86 4.19 5.27 0.27
C TYR A 86 4.13 5.82 -1.17
N SER A 87 3.03 5.54 -1.89
CA SER A 87 2.78 6.10 -3.22
C SER A 87 2.62 7.63 -3.19
N ALA A 88 2.14 8.22 -2.09
CA ALA A 88 2.07 9.67 -1.93
C ALA A 88 3.46 10.33 -1.91
N PHE A 89 4.41 9.74 -1.20
CA PHE A 89 5.82 10.20 -1.23
C PHE A 89 6.45 9.93 -2.59
N THR A 90 6.13 8.80 -3.22
CA THR A 90 6.59 8.46 -4.57
C THR A 90 6.17 9.55 -5.56
N TYR A 91 4.91 9.94 -5.51
CA TYR A 91 4.36 11.05 -6.29
C TYR A 91 5.02 12.39 -5.94
N PHE A 92 5.21 12.70 -4.66
CA PHE A 92 5.78 13.98 -4.23
C PHE A 92 7.26 14.16 -4.62
N CYS A 93 8.03 13.07 -4.61
CA CYS A 93 9.39 13.02 -5.13
C CYS A 93 9.44 12.96 -6.68
N GLY A 94 8.31 13.11 -7.37
CA GLY A 94 8.24 13.15 -8.83
C GLY A 94 8.49 11.79 -9.48
N PHE A 95 8.18 10.68 -8.82
CA PHE A 95 8.17 9.37 -9.46
C PHE A 95 6.74 8.99 -9.89
N ARG A 96 6.65 8.09 -10.89
CA ARG A 96 5.38 7.64 -11.42
C ARG A 96 4.73 6.65 -10.45
N VAL A 97 3.53 6.96 -9.97
CA VAL A 97 2.73 6.07 -9.11
C VAL A 97 2.46 4.73 -9.81
N ASN A 98 2.37 3.64 -9.04
CA ASN A 98 2.20 2.24 -9.48
C ASN A 98 3.37 1.66 -10.29
N SER A 99 4.50 2.36 -10.35
CA SER A 99 5.70 1.91 -11.09
C SER A 99 6.99 2.60 -10.65
N GLY A 100 6.95 3.37 -9.57
CA GLY A 100 8.03 4.27 -9.14
C GLY A 100 8.35 4.10 -7.65
N GLU A 101 7.56 3.34 -6.93
CA GLU A 101 7.69 3.07 -5.50
C GLU A 101 9.06 2.44 -5.21
N TYR A 102 9.52 1.49 -6.04
CA TYR A 102 10.87 0.92 -5.91
C TYR A 102 11.99 1.94 -6.18
N LYS A 103 11.73 3.01 -6.95
CA LYS A 103 12.71 4.09 -7.17
C LYS A 103 12.80 4.98 -5.94
N LEU A 104 11.68 5.26 -5.29
CA LEU A 104 11.69 5.96 -3.99
C LEU A 104 12.45 5.13 -2.95
N MET A 105 12.19 3.83 -2.89
CA MET A 105 12.93 2.90 -2.03
C MET A 105 14.43 2.89 -2.36
N GLY A 106 14.79 2.87 -3.65
CA GLY A 106 16.18 2.96 -4.09
C GLY A 106 16.84 4.33 -3.82
N LEU A 107 16.04 5.39 -3.61
CA LEU A 107 16.52 6.72 -3.24
C LEU A 107 16.82 6.81 -1.73
N ALA A 108 16.11 6.05 -0.90
CA ALA A 108 16.23 6.09 0.56
C ALA A 108 17.66 5.88 1.10
N PRO A 109 18.49 4.95 0.58
CA PRO A 109 19.87 4.77 1.04
C PRO A 109 20.79 5.98 0.83
N TYR A 110 20.40 6.95 -0.02
CA TYR A 110 21.15 8.19 -0.23
C TYR A 110 20.79 9.28 0.79
N GLY A 111 19.80 9.04 1.66
CA GLY A 111 19.46 9.94 2.76
C GLY A 111 20.54 9.93 3.84
N ARG A 112 20.70 11.06 4.54
CA ARG A 112 21.66 11.20 5.64
C ARG A 112 21.05 10.66 6.93
N ALA A 113 21.22 9.36 7.17
CA ALA A 113 20.71 8.69 8.37
C ALA A 113 21.17 9.41 9.65
N GLY A 114 20.23 9.65 10.59
CA GLY A 114 20.48 10.35 11.85
C GLY A 114 20.72 11.86 11.72
N SER A 115 20.54 12.44 10.53
CA SER A 115 20.55 13.90 10.39
C SER A 115 19.27 14.54 10.97
N GLU A 116 19.41 15.78 11.42
CA GLU A 116 18.29 16.58 11.93
C GLU A 116 17.12 16.66 10.93
N GLU A 117 17.42 16.75 9.63
CA GLU A 117 16.39 16.81 8.58
C GLU A 117 15.60 15.50 8.45
N VAL A 118 16.27 14.34 8.45
CA VAL A 118 15.57 13.04 8.41
C VAL A 118 14.71 12.87 9.65
N GLU A 119 15.24 13.18 10.84
CA GLU A 119 14.48 13.09 12.08
C GLU A 119 13.28 14.05 12.11
N ARG A 120 13.46 15.27 11.57
CA ARG A 120 12.38 16.25 11.39
C ARG A 120 11.30 15.70 10.47
N TYR A 121 11.65 15.10 9.33
CA TYR A 121 10.67 14.49 8.42
C TYR A 121 9.94 13.31 9.05
N VAL A 122 10.64 12.37 9.70
CA VAL A 122 10.02 11.24 10.41
C VAL A 122 8.99 11.75 11.43
N ARG A 123 9.35 12.76 12.21
CA ARG A 123 8.47 13.40 13.20
C ARG A 123 7.22 14.00 12.53
N LEU A 124 7.40 14.81 11.49
CA LEU A 124 6.29 15.42 10.76
C LEU A 124 5.35 14.37 10.16
N ILE A 125 5.89 13.28 9.61
CA ILE A 125 5.08 12.18 9.06
C ILE A 125 4.20 11.57 10.16
N LYS A 126 4.79 11.21 11.30
CA LYS A 126 4.08 10.59 12.43
C LYS A 126 3.12 11.52 13.17
N GLU A 127 3.40 12.82 13.20
CA GLU A 127 2.56 13.79 13.91
C GLU A 127 1.43 14.34 13.05
N ARG A 128 1.62 14.41 11.72
CA ARG A 128 0.70 15.14 10.83
C ARG A 128 0.05 14.29 9.75
N LEU A 129 0.72 13.26 9.25
CA LEU A 129 0.23 12.48 8.10
C LEU A 129 -0.39 11.15 8.50
N VAL A 130 0.24 10.45 9.45
CA VAL A 130 -0.16 9.11 9.84
C VAL A 130 -0.18 8.94 11.34
N ARG A 131 -1.36 8.63 11.88
CA ARG A 131 -1.48 8.07 13.23
C ARG A 131 -1.25 6.56 13.12
N MET A 132 -0.27 6.05 13.85
CA MET A 132 0.05 4.63 13.92
C MET A 132 -0.28 4.09 15.32
N ASN A 133 -1.06 3.02 15.39
CA ASN A 133 -1.39 2.34 16.65
C ASN A 133 -0.32 1.31 17.03
N GLU A 134 -0.45 0.72 18.21
CA GLU A 134 0.49 -0.29 18.72
C GLU A 134 0.46 -1.58 17.88
N ASP A 135 -0.71 -1.97 17.40
CA ASP A 135 -0.95 -3.12 16.51
C ASP A 135 -0.49 -2.89 15.05
N GLY A 136 0.05 -1.70 14.76
CA GLY A 136 0.49 -1.30 13.43
C GLY A 136 -0.64 -0.80 12.50
N SER A 137 -1.90 -0.83 12.92
CA SER A 137 -2.98 -0.19 12.15
C SER A 137 -2.75 1.32 12.05
N ILE A 138 -3.15 1.91 10.92
CA ILE A 138 -2.88 3.33 10.63
C ILE A 138 -4.12 4.12 10.24
N TRP A 139 -4.12 5.40 10.57
CA TRP A 139 -5.08 6.39 10.08
C TRP A 139 -4.34 7.54 9.43
N LEU A 140 -4.68 7.78 8.16
CA LEU A 140 -4.11 8.85 7.37
C LEU A 140 -4.96 10.11 7.47
N ASP A 141 -4.35 11.25 7.77
CA ASP A 141 -5.03 12.55 7.79
C ASP A 141 -5.36 13.00 6.36
N GLN A 142 -6.61 12.78 5.96
CA GLN A 142 -7.14 13.09 4.62
C GLN A 142 -7.09 14.59 4.29
N HIS A 143 -6.76 15.47 5.24
CA HIS A 143 -6.44 16.86 4.93
C HIS A 143 -5.27 16.97 3.93
N TYR A 144 -4.30 16.07 3.98
CA TYR A 144 -3.08 16.13 3.14
C TYR A 144 -3.16 15.33 1.84
N PHE A 145 -4.14 14.43 1.72
CA PHE A 145 -4.25 13.49 0.60
C PHE A 145 -5.37 13.87 -0.37
N ASN A 146 -5.23 13.44 -1.62
CA ASN A 146 -6.23 13.69 -2.68
C ASN A 146 -6.63 12.43 -3.46
N TYR A 147 -6.00 11.27 -3.19
CA TYR A 147 -6.26 10.02 -3.95
C TYR A 147 -7.70 9.50 -3.80
N ALA A 148 -8.42 9.89 -2.74
CA ALA A 148 -9.75 9.37 -2.48
C ALA A 148 -10.85 10.02 -3.33
N THR A 149 -10.62 11.25 -3.79
CA THR A 149 -11.63 12.05 -4.50
C THR A 149 -11.10 12.74 -5.74
N GLY A 150 -9.78 12.81 -5.90
CA GLY A 150 -9.10 13.51 -6.99
C GLY A 150 -8.28 12.58 -7.88
N LEU A 151 -7.49 13.20 -8.77
CA LEU A 151 -6.64 12.51 -9.74
C LEU A 151 -5.15 12.55 -9.36
N THR A 152 -4.83 13.04 -8.16
CA THR A 152 -3.46 13.16 -7.63
C THR A 152 -3.36 12.48 -6.28
N MET A 153 -2.13 12.13 -5.84
CA MET A 153 -1.95 11.47 -4.55
C MET A 153 -2.14 12.42 -3.37
N VAL A 154 -1.63 13.66 -3.50
CA VAL A 154 -1.55 14.63 -2.41
C VAL A 154 -2.12 15.98 -2.80
N LYS A 155 -2.35 16.84 -1.79
CA LYS A 155 -2.59 18.27 -1.98
C LYS A 155 -1.24 18.98 -1.96
N ASP A 156 -0.71 19.29 -3.15
CA ASP A 156 0.67 19.76 -3.36
C ASP A 156 1.04 20.96 -2.46
N GLU A 157 0.16 21.95 -2.27
CA GLU A 157 0.45 23.11 -1.40
C GLU A 157 0.50 22.76 0.10
N ALA A 158 -0.32 21.81 0.56
CA ALA A 158 -0.28 21.37 1.95
C ALA A 158 1.01 20.60 2.25
N TRP A 159 1.45 19.76 1.31
CA TRP A 159 2.73 19.04 1.40
C TRP A 159 3.94 19.97 1.29
N LYS A 160 3.89 20.96 0.39
CA LYS A 160 4.90 22.00 0.30
C LYS A 160 5.03 22.80 1.59
N GLY A 161 3.90 23.17 2.21
CA GLY A 161 3.88 23.82 3.52
C GLY A 161 4.44 22.93 4.64
N LEU A 162 4.20 21.61 4.57
CA LEU A 162 4.68 20.64 5.57
C LEU A 162 6.19 20.38 5.47
N PHE A 163 6.70 20.15 4.26
CA PHE A 163 8.09 19.74 4.04
C PHE A 163 9.03 20.90 3.68
N GLY A 164 8.48 22.06 3.30
CA GLY A 164 9.25 23.28 3.00
C GLY A 164 9.75 23.38 1.56
N PHE A 165 9.38 22.45 0.67
CA PHE A 165 9.75 22.48 -0.74
C PHE A 165 8.61 21.92 -1.61
N PRO A 166 8.47 22.34 -2.88
CA PRO A 166 7.39 21.86 -3.75
C PRO A 166 7.63 20.42 -4.20
N LYS A 167 6.57 19.77 -4.70
CA LYS A 167 6.69 18.50 -5.44
C LYS A 167 7.71 18.64 -6.57
N ARG A 168 8.57 17.63 -6.73
CA ARG A 168 9.56 17.58 -7.81
C ARG A 168 8.90 17.40 -9.17
N VAL A 169 9.30 18.20 -10.16
CA VAL A 169 8.90 18.04 -11.57
C VAL A 169 10.00 17.30 -12.33
N PRO A 170 9.78 16.06 -12.82
CA PRO A 170 10.85 15.20 -13.31
C PRO A 170 11.68 15.76 -14.47
N GLU A 171 11.02 16.49 -15.36
CA GLU A 171 11.61 17.05 -16.58
C GLU A 171 12.41 18.34 -16.33
N ARG A 172 12.25 18.95 -15.14
CA ARG A 172 12.79 20.26 -14.81
C ARG A 172 13.74 20.23 -13.61
N ASP A 173 13.42 19.45 -12.60
CA ASP A 173 14.05 19.51 -11.30
C ASP A 173 14.97 18.29 -11.07
N GLU A 174 16.19 18.56 -10.64
CA GLU A 174 17.13 17.51 -10.23
C GLU A 174 16.69 16.84 -8.92
N LEU A 175 17.19 15.63 -8.68
CA LEU A 175 17.13 15.04 -7.35
C LEU A 175 18.16 15.74 -6.47
N GLU A 176 17.77 16.03 -5.24
CA GLU A 176 18.53 16.83 -4.27
C GLU A 176 18.55 16.07 -2.95
N GLN A 177 19.46 16.44 -2.05
CA GLN A 177 19.59 15.76 -0.76
C GLN A 177 18.27 15.72 0.03
N LYS A 178 17.46 16.79 -0.01
CA LYS A 178 16.13 16.82 0.65
C LYS A 178 15.18 15.73 0.15
N HIS A 179 15.29 15.35 -1.12
CA HIS A 179 14.49 14.26 -1.70
C HIS A 179 14.96 12.90 -1.16
N CYS A 180 16.28 12.71 -1.03
CA CYS A 180 16.86 11.50 -0.44
C CYS A 180 16.52 11.37 1.05
N ASP A 181 16.62 12.47 1.80
CA ASP A 181 16.32 12.52 3.22
C ASP A 181 14.83 12.26 3.48
N LEU A 182 13.94 12.82 2.64
CA LEU A 182 12.50 12.54 2.70
C LEU A 182 12.20 11.07 2.37
N ALA A 183 12.86 10.50 1.36
CA ALA A 183 12.71 9.08 0.99
C ALA A 183 13.15 8.15 2.13
N LEU A 184 14.26 8.45 2.80
CA LEU A 184 14.71 7.71 3.98
C LEU A 184 13.71 7.82 5.13
N ALA A 185 13.17 9.02 5.37
CA ALA A 185 12.21 9.24 6.45
C ALA A 185 10.93 8.40 6.28
N ILE A 186 10.33 8.39 5.07
CA ILE A 186 9.15 7.54 4.83
C ILE A 186 9.48 6.05 4.85
N GLN A 187 10.69 5.65 4.41
CA GLN A 187 11.12 4.26 4.49
C GLN A 187 11.12 3.78 5.96
N GLN A 188 11.69 4.57 6.87
CA GLN A 188 11.71 4.25 8.30
C GLN A 188 10.31 4.13 8.91
N VAL A 189 9.41 5.06 8.59
CA VAL A 189 8.02 5.02 9.08
C VAL A 189 7.27 3.79 8.55
N THR A 190 7.51 3.45 7.28
CA THR A 190 6.91 2.28 6.64
C THR A 190 7.38 0.99 7.30
N GLU A 191 8.69 0.84 7.50
CA GLU A 191 9.27 -0.34 8.14
C GLU A 191 8.76 -0.52 9.57
N GLU A 192 8.66 0.55 10.34
CA GLU A 192 8.08 0.49 11.69
C GLU A 192 6.62 0.01 11.66
N CYS A 193 5.82 0.50 10.72
CA CYS A 193 4.44 0.08 10.55
C CYS A 193 4.34 -1.42 10.23
N VAL A 194 5.11 -1.89 9.24
CA VAL A 194 5.15 -3.29 8.83
C VAL A 194 5.57 -4.18 10.00
N LEU A 195 6.60 -3.80 10.75
CA LEU A 195 7.08 -4.57 11.90
C LEU A 195 6.03 -4.67 13.02
N ARG A 196 5.22 -3.62 13.25
CA ARG A 196 4.12 -3.68 14.23
C ARG A 196 2.98 -4.58 13.75
N MET A 197 2.56 -4.45 12.49
CA MET A 197 1.55 -5.34 11.89
C MET A 197 1.99 -6.80 11.93
N ALA A 198 3.27 -7.07 11.66
CA ALA A 198 3.83 -8.42 11.73
C ALA A 198 3.84 -8.99 13.17
N ARG A 199 4.02 -8.13 14.19
CA ARG A 199 3.92 -8.54 15.60
C ARG A 199 2.48 -8.79 16.04
N GLU A 200 1.52 -8.02 15.57
CA GLU A 200 0.09 -8.27 15.84
C GLU A 200 -0.40 -9.56 15.16
N ALA A 201 0.19 -9.90 14.01
CA ALA A 201 -0.16 -11.11 13.29
C ALA A 201 0.39 -12.40 13.94
N ALA A 202 1.49 -12.31 14.69
CA ALA A 202 2.21 -13.44 15.28
C ALA A 202 1.66 -13.86 16.64
#